data_AF-A0A8J2N2J9-F1
#
_entry.id   AF-A0A8J2N2J9-F1
#
_cell.length_a   1.000
_cell.length_b   1.000
_cell.length_c   1.000
_cell.angle_alpha   90.00
_cell.angle_beta   90.00
_cell.angle_gamma   90.00
#
_symmetry.space_group_name_H-M   'P 1'
#
loop_
_entity.id
_entity.type
_entity.pdbx_description
1 polymer ?
#
loop_
_entity_poly.entity_id
_entity_poly.type
_entity_poly.pdbx_seq_one_letter_code
_entity_poly.pdbx_strand_id
1 'polypeptide(L)'
;MHPANTPSFDISDAEKGIVQSPQSPSRASIDANSRATTLALRETNRNDLTQCQVGKGITNAKPTAAEIEQEIMGTKTIPLEAYPQGYPRQAAFQSSEPNWSIYRGFNYLHSRVILELQDELRCLEKGLTDMDMLDSKNGNEKPLRSRSGDLVQAKRAKTASKRAHIINEIRCKLVNYDEILSKARELNAFQRPSRRDYRNFRTWFYNTKPLTNDSEEEFIMRKEDLVSLRHGREWSGFDGFIESCLRRVHCPLTQKMFATKELREKTSDNCMFYYSQSRIEKLVGLIITLMIFVLLVLPVVAMYQLTSIGDRNSTFDAVGILVVFTLLFSAAMSLVTKAKRHELFGASAAYCAVLVVFISNFNNGANH
;
A
#
# COMPACT_ATOMS: atom_id res chain seq x y z
N MET A 1 -13.39 -47.45 27.20
CA MET A 1 -14.35 -48.47 27.68
C MET A 1 -14.78 -48.01 29.07
N HIS A 2 -16.07 -47.69 29.24
CA HIS A 2 -16.79 -47.22 30.44
C HIS A 2 -16.51 -45.79 31.00
N PRO A 3 -17.53 -45.12 31.58
CA PRO A 3 -18.15 -43.96 30.91
C PRO A 3 -18.35 -42.71 31.80
N ALA A 4 -19.03 -41.72 31.21
CA ALA A 4 -19.42 -40.40 31.71
C ALA A 4 -20.28 -40.39 32.99
N ASN A 5 -20.23 -39.25 33.70
CA ASN A 5 -21.26 -38.82 34.65
C ASN A 5 -21.49 -37.31 34.51
N THR A 6 -22.65 -36.95 33.96
CA THR A 6 -23.30 -35.64 34.02
C THR A 6 -24.32 -35.62 35.16
N PRO A 7 -24.58 -34.49 35.82
CA PRO A 7 -25.83 -34.28 36.53
C PRO A 7 -26.75 -33.31 35.77
N SER A 8 -27.97 -33.80 35.52
CA SER A 8 -29.19 -33.07 35.17
C SER A 8 -29.77 -32.35 36.40
N PHE A 9 -30.44 -31.20 36.23
CA PHE A 9 -31.64 -30.84 37.00
C PHE A 9 -32.42 -29.68 36.34
N ASP A 10 -33.74 -29.74 36.56
CA ASP A 10 -34.87 -29.27 35.75
C ASP A 10 -35.22 -27.77 35.73
N ILE A 11 -36.10 -27.45 34.75
CA ILE A 11 -36.75 -26.17 34.45
C ILE A 11 -38.14 -26.10 35.09
N SER A 12 -38.41 -25.03 35.85
CA SER A 12 -39.64 -24.18 35.92
C SER A 12 -39.66 -23.51 37.31
N ASP A 13 -39.83 -22.20 37.47
CA ASP A 13 -41.04 -21.44 37.19
C ASP A 13 -40.76 -19.96 36.91
N ALA A 14 -41.68 -19.36 36.14
CA ALA A 14 -41.86 -17.93 35.89
C ALA A 14 -42.06 -17.15 37.21
N GLU A 15 -41.85 -15.83 37.33
CA GLU A 15 -42.43 -14.76 36.51
C GLU A 15 -41.92 -13.39 37.04
N LYS A 16 -41.98 -12.36 36.17
CA LYS A 16 -42.04 -10.90 36.42
C LYS A 16 -40.73 -10.11 36.59
N GLY A 17 -40.48 -9.21 35.63
CA GLY A 17 -39.78 -7.95 35.93
C GLY A 17 -39.11 -7.18 34.78
N ILE A 18 -39.91 -6.60 33.87
CA ILE A 18 -39.69 -5.28 33.24
C ILE A 18 -38.57 -5.11 32.20
N VAL A 19 -39.03 -4.69 31.02
CA VAL A 19 -38.34 -4.19 29.82
C VAL A 19 -37.46 -2.97 30.10
N GLN A 20 -36.23 -2.97 29.60
CA GLN A 20 -35.58 -1.77 29.05
C GLN A 20 -34.55 -2.15 27.96
N SER A 21 -34.74 -1.60 26.77
CA SER A 21 -33.92 -1.78 25.57
C SER A 21 -32.49 -1.26 25.74
N PRO A 22 -31.45 -1.93 25.20
CA PRO A 22 -30.15 -1.29 25.04
C PRO A 22 -30.17 -0.33 23.84
N GLN A 23 -29.76 0.89 24.11
CA GLN A 23 -29.54 1.97 23.15
C GLN A 23 -28.51 1.54 22.08
N SER A 24 -28.73 2.05 20.87
CA SER A 24 -27.92 1.86 19.67
C SER A 24 -26.41 2.11 19.91
N PRO A 25 -25.50 1.31 19.32
CA PRO A 25 -24.07 1.59 19.39
C PRO A 25 -23.73 2.80 18.52
N SER A 26 -23.17 3.84 19.15
CA SER A 26 -22.53 4.98 18.50
C SER A 26 -21.49 4.49 17.49
N ARG A 27 -21.73 4.81 16.21
CA ARG A 27 -20.91 4.41 15.07
C ARG A 27 -19.56 5.13 15.13
N ALA A 28 -18.54 4.47 15.69
CA ALA A 28 -17.16 4.96 15.67
C ALA A 28 -16.63 4.98 14.23
N SER A 29 -16.39 6.17 13.67
CA SER A 29 -15.67 6.32 12.41
C SER A 29 -14.16 6.33 12.70
N ILE A 30 -13.50 5.20 12.47
CA ILE A 30 -12.04 5.10 12.55
C ILE A 30 -11.46 5.75 11.30
N ASP A 31 -10.88 6.95 11.42
CA ASP A 31 -10.08 7.55 10.36
C ASP A 31 -8.69 6.88 10.36
N ALA A 32 -8.51 5.89 9.49
CA ALA A 32 -7.30 5.05 9.42
C ALA A 32 -6.04 5.79 8.89
N ASN A 33 -6.09 7.11 8.73
CA ASN A 33 -5.09 7.88 7.99
C ASN A 33 -4.00 8.51 8.85
N SER A 34 -4.07 8.44 10.18
CA SER A 34 -3.05 9.05 11.06
C SER A 34 -2.24 7.96 11.77
N ARG A 35 -1.03 7.69 11.28
CA ARG A 35 -0.02 6.95 12.05
C ARG A 35 0.60 7.92 13.05
N ALA A 36 0.34 7.73 14.34
CA ALA A 36 1.06 8.41 15.39
C ALA A 36 2.42 7.71 15.59
N THR A 37 3.51 8.48 15.62
CA THR A 37 4.82 7.95 15.99
C THR A 37 4.80 7.72 17.51
N THR A 38 4.65 6.47 17.94
CA THR A 38 4.54 6.13 19.36
C THR A 38 5.90 5.67 19.88
N LEU A 39 6.54 6.51 20.70
CA LEU A 39 7.61 6.05 21.59
C LEU A 39 6.94 5.49 22.85
N ALA A 40 7.33 4.29 23.27
CA ALA A 40 7.11 3.87 24.64
C ALA A 40 8.00 4.76 25.52
N LEU A 41 7.44 5.81 26.11
CA LEU A 41 8.13 6.58 27.13
C LEU A 41 8.52 5.59 28.23
N ARG A 42 9.82 5.46 28.50
CA ARG A 42 10.29 4.81 29.72
C ARG A 42 9.56 5.52 30.87
N GLU A 43 8.88 4.78 31.73
CA GLU A 43 8.33 5.30 32.99
C GLU A 43 9.49 5.70 33.91
N THR A 44 10.27 6.72 33.52
CA THR A 44 11.18 7.41 34.42
C THR A 44 10.36 8.49 35.10
N ASN A 45 10.04 8.21 36.36
CA ASN A 45 9.33 9.01 37.34
C ASN A 45 7.84 9.32 37.05
N ARG A 46 7.02 8.31 37.32
CA ARG A 46 5.61 8.44 37.75
C ARG A 46 5.43 9.31 39.01
N ASN A 47 6.52 9.84 39.59
CA ASN A 47 6.55 10.63 40.81
C ASN A 47 6.76 12.14 40.58
N ASP A 48 7.17 12.59 39.37
CA ASP A 48 7.47 14.01 39.13
C ASP A 48 6.32 14.78 38.45
N LEU A 49 5.32 14.07 37.91
CA LEU A 49 4.06 14.67 37.42
C LEU A 49 2.92 14.61 38.45
N THR A 50 3.14 13.98 39.60
CA THR A 50 2.18 13.91 40.73
C THR A 50 2.40 15.00 41.79
N GLN A 51 3.40 15.89 41.62
CA GLN A 51 3.72 16.91 42.62
C GLN A 51 3.29 18.35 42.28
N CYS A 52 2.30 18.51 41.39
CA CYS A 52 1.56 19.77 41.23
C CYS A 52 0.02 19.65 41.38
N GLN A 53 -0.50 18.52 41.85
CA GLN A 53 -1.93 18.36 42.18
C GLN A 53 -2.19 17.58 43.48
N VAL A 54 -1.34 17.71 44.50
CA VAL A 54 -1.76 17.33 45.86
C VAL A 54 -2.46 18.54 46.47
N GLY A 55 -3.73 18.73 46.12
CA GLY A 55 -4.53 19.83 46.67
C GLY A 55 -5.74 20.26 45.86
N LYS A 56 -6.48 19.35 45.22
CA LYS A 56 -7.88 19.62 44.84
C LYS A 56 -8.70 18.35 45.05
N GLY A 57 -9.72 18.47 45.88
CA GLY A 57 -10.58 17.36 46.27
C GLY A 57 -11.16 16.66 45.05
N ILE A 58 -11.18 15.33 45.11
CA ILE A 58 -11.87 14.48 44.15
C ILE A 58 -13.37 14.73 44.34
N THR A 59 -13.92 15.72 43.63
CA THR A 59 -15.36 15.77 43.40
C THR A 59 -15.67 14.70 42.37
N ASN A 60 -16.43 13.66 42.76
CA ASN A 60 -17.01 12.66 41.87
C ASN A 60 -18.10 13.32 40.97
N ALA A 61 -17.73 14.33 40.19
CA ALA A 61 -18.56 14.88 39.14
C ALA A 61 -18.39 14.01 37.89
N LYS A 62 -19.50 13.56 37.29
CA LYS A 62 -19.44 12.87 36.00
C LYS A 62 -18.80 13.82 34.98
N PRO A 63 -17.79 13.36 34.22
CA PRO A 63 -17.14 14.20 33.23
C PRO A 63 -18.17 14.67 32.19
N THR A 64 -18.05 15.93 31.81
CA THR A 64 -18.94 16.61 30.88
C THR A 64 -18.77 16.00 29.49
N ALA A 65 -19.82 15.98 28.65
CA ALA A 65 -19.72 15.43 27.29
C ALA A 65 -18.57 16.06 26.47
N ALA A 66 -18.27 17.33 26.70
CA ALA A 66 -17.14 18.03 26.08
C ALA A 66 -15.77 17.59 26.59
N GLU A 67 -15.65 17.21 27.88
CA GLU A 67 -14.40 16.69 28.46
C GLU A 67 -14.12 15.28 27.97
N ILE A 68 -15.19 14.46 27.88
CA ILE A 68 -15.13 13.13 27.26
C ILE A 68 -14.75 13.25 25.78
N GLU A 69 -15.33 14.21 25.04
CA GLU A 69 -14.97 14.44 23.64
C GLU A 69 -13.52 14.92 23.48
N GLN A 70 -13.02 15.80 24.36
CA GLN A 70 -11.61 16.21 24.36
C GLN A 70 -10.65 15.07 24.70
N GLU A 71 -11.01 14.19 25.63
CA GLU A 71 -10.21 13.01 25.97
C GLU A 71 -10.22 11.99 24.81
N ILE A 72 -11.38 11.78 24.18
CA ILE A 72 -11.54 10.90 23.01
C ILE A 72 -10.77 11.44 21.80
N MET A 73 -10.75 12.77 21.60
CA MET A 73 -10.04 13.43 20.50
C MET A 73 -8.55 13.68 20.81
N GLY A 74 -8.12 13.49 22.06
CA GLY A 74 -6.77 13.75 22.53
C GLY A 74 -5.76 12.76 21.94
N THR A 75 -4.94 13.22 20.99
CA THR A 75 -3.90 12.39 20.37
C THR A 75 -2.53 12.69 20.99
N LYS A 76 -1.81 11.65 21.42
CA LYS A 76 -0.40 11.81 21.85
C LYS A 76 0.50 11.83 20.62
N THR A 77 0.99 13.02 20.28
CA THR A 77 1.99 13.22 19.22
C THR A 77 3.35 13.50 19.86
N ILE A 78 4.38 12.79 19.40
CA ILE A 78 5.77 13.02 19.83
C ILE A 78 6.52 13.61 18.62
N PRO A 79 7.19 14.76 18.79
CA PRO A 79 7.96 15.36 17.70
C PRO A 79 9.17 14.49 17.36
N LEU A 80 9.57 14.48 16.09
CA LEU A 80 10.68 13.67 15.58
C LEU A 80 12.00 13.94 16.32
N GLU A 81 12.22 15.18 16.73
CA GLU A 81 13.42 15.65 17.43
C GLU A 81 13.53 15.11 18.85
N ALA A 82 12.40 14.66 19.45
CA ALA A 82 12.40 14.02 20.77
C ALA A 82 13.06 12.63 20.74
N TYR A 83 13.18 12.01 19.56
CA TYR A 83 13.85 10.73 19.41
C TYR A 83 15.38 10.89 19.42
N PRO A 84 16.11 10.03 20.14
CA PRO A 84 17.57 10.02 20.12
C PRO A 84 18.12 9.91 18.70
N GLN A 85 19.22 10.62 18.42
CA GLN A 85 19.91 10.56 17.12
C GLN A 85 20.41 9.13 16.85
N GLY A 86 20.45 8.73 15.57
CA GLY A 86 20.71 7.35 15.17
C GLY A 86 19.47 6.65 14.59
N TYR A 87 19.47 5.32 14.69
CA TYR A 87 18.36 4.47 14.31
C TYR A 87 17.01 4.83 14.95
N PRO A 88 16.91 5.26 16.23
CA PRO A 88 15.62 5.63 16.81
C PRO A 88 14.94 6.77 16.06
N ARG A 89 15.68 7.83 15.72
CA ARG A 89 15.17 8.96 14.92
C ARG A 89 14.88 8.56 13.49
N GLN A 90 15.70 7.72 12.86
CA GLN A 90 15.40 7.18 11.53
C GLN A 90 14.10 6.35 11.51
N ALA A 91 13.93 5.45 12.49
CA ALA A 91 12.73 4.63 12.61
C ALA A 91 11.49 5.49 12.85
N ALA A 92 11.61 6.51 13.71
CA ALA A 92 10.57 7.50 13.93
C ALA A 92 10.19 8.25 12.65
N PHE A 93 11.18 8.66 11.85
CA PHE A 93 10.97 9.30 10.56
C PHE A 93 10.24 8.37 9.58
N GLN A 94 10.76 7.17 9.32
CA GLN A 94 10.21 6.24 8.32
C GLN A 94 8.82 5.70 8.69
N SER A 95 8.50 5.65 9.98
CA SER A 95 7.17 5.26 10.49
C SER A 95 6.18 6.43 10.57
N SER A 96 6.65 7.68 10.55
CA SER A 96 5.80 8.85 10.76
C SER A 96 4.78 9.08 9.65
N GLU A 97 5.11 8.77 8.39
CA GLU A 97 4.21 8.86 7.24
C GLU A 97 4.37 7.67 6.28
N PRO A 98 3.28 7.18 5.65
CA PRO A 98 3.35 6.11 4.66
C PRO A 98 4.29 6.39 3.48
N ASN A 99 4.42 7.66 3.08
CA ASN A 99 5.30 8.08 1.99
C ASN A 99 6.80 7.86 2.29
N TRP A 100 7.17 7.80 3.56
CA TRP A 100 8.56 7.62 4.00
C TRP A 100 8.86 6.22 4.53
N SER A 101 7.88 5.33 4.51
CA SER A 101 8.05 3.89 4.76
C SER A 101 8.77 3.22 3.57
N ILE A 102 10.01 3.65 3.32
CA ILE A 102 10.90 3.21 2.25
C ILE A 102 11.99 2.33 2.86
N TYR A 103 12.13 1.12 2.34
CA TYR A 103 13.08 0.13 2.83
C TYR A 103 13.80 -0.54 1.66
N ARG A 104 14.89 -1.25 1.97
CA ARG A 104 15.59 -2.08 0.99
C ARG A 104 14.88 -3.42 0.83
N GLY A 105 14.62 -3.83 -0.41
CA GLY A 105 13.98 -5.10 -0.76
C GLY A 105 14.93 -6.29 -0.90
N PHE A 106 16.24 -6.05 -1.04
CA PHE A 106 17.28 -7.08 -1.16
C PHE A 106 17.04 -8.09 -2.29
N ASN A 107 16.52 -7.63 -3.43
CA ASN A 107 16.10 -8.49 -4.54
C ASN A 107 17.25 -9.38 -5.05
N TYR A 108 18.46 -8.83 -5.14
CA TYR A 108 19.65 -9.58 -5.54
C TYR A 108 19.97 -10.74 -4.58
N LEU A 109 19.86 -10.52 -3.27
CA LEU A 109 20.14 -11.56 -2.28
C LEU A 109 19.07 -12.65 -2.30
N HIS A 110 17.80 -12.27 -2.46
CA HIS A 110 16.72 -13.24 -2.65
C HIS A 110 16.98 -14.12 -3.89
N SER A 111 17.34 -13.53 -5.03
CA SER A 111 17.68 -14.29 -6.23
C SER A 111 18.88 -15.22 -6.00
N ARG A 112 19.93 -14.76 -5.31
CA ARG A 112 21.10 -15.59 -4.98
C ARG A 112 20.73 -16.82 -4.16
N VAL A 113 19.95 -16.65 -3.11
CA VAL A 113 19.52 -17.76 -2.23
C VAL A 113 18.60 -18.73 -2.98
N ILE A 114 17.70 -18.21 -3.82
CA ILE A 114 16.83 -19.05 -4.66
C ILE A 114 17.68 -19.91 -5.62
N LEU A 115 18.68 -19.33 -6.28
CA LEU A 115 19.57 -20.05 -7.19
C LEU A 115 20.39 -21.13 -6.47
N GLU A 116 20.88 -20.85 -5.26
CA GLU A 116 21.59 -21.84 -4.44
C GLU A 116 20.69 -23.03 -4.12
N LEU A 117 19.47 -22.77 -3.64
CA LEU A 117 18.48 -23.82 -3.32
C LEU A 117 18.08 -24.63 -4.56
N GLN A 118 18.01 -24.00 -5.74
CA GLN A 118 17.76 -24.70 -7.00
C GLN A 118 18.86 -25.70 -7.33
N ASP A 119 20.13 -25.33 -7.14
CA ASP A 119 21.24 -26.23 -7.42
C ASP A 119 21.31 -27.39 -6.42
N GLU A 120 21.07 -27.12 -5.14
CA GLU A 120 20.98 -28.15 -4.11
C GLU A 120 19.85 -29.16 -4.42
N LEU A 121 18.66 -28.67 -4.77
CA LEU A 121 17.52 -29.52 -5.15
C LEU A 121 17.82 -30.33 -6.42
N ARG A 122 18.47 -29.72 -7.42
CA ARG A 122 18.93 -30.41 -8.65
C ARG A 122 19.89 -31.54 -8.32
N CYS A 123 20.83 -31.33 -7.39
CA CYS A 123 21.79 -32.37 -6.98
C CYS A 123 21.08 -33.54 -6.29
N LEU A 124 20.12 -33.26 -5.42
CA LEU A 124 19.31 -34.29 -4.76
C LEU A 124 18.41 -35.05 -5.75
N GLU A 125 17.76 -34.34 -6.67
CA GLU A 125 16.94 -34.91 -7.75
C GLU A 125 17.77 -35.84 -8.64
N LYS A 126 18.97 -35.39 -9.03
CA LYS A 126 19.90 -36.21 -9.80
C LYS A 126 20.32 -37.46 -9.00
N GLY A 127 20.67 -37.31 -7.73
CA GLY A 127 21.03 -38.44 -6.88
C GLY A 127 19.90 -39.47 -6.74
N LEU A 128 18.64 -39.01 -6.65
CA LEU A 128 17.47 -39.87 -6.65
C LEU A 128 17.27 -40.58 -7.99
N THR A 129 17.39 -39.84 -9.08
CA THR A 129 17.27 -40.35 -10.46
C THR A 129 18.34 -41.40 -10.75
N ASP A 130 19.58 -41.16 -10.35
CA ASP A 130 20.70 -42.10 -10.54
C ASP A 130 20.44 -43.42 -9.79
N MET A 131 19.91 -43.36 -8.56
CA MET A 131 19.51 -44.56 -7.81
C MET A 131 18.37 -45.30 -8.50
N ASP A 132 17.37 -44.58 -9.00
CA ASP A 132 16.22 -45.17 -9.70
C ASP A 132 16.66 -45.88 -11.00
N MET A 133 17.58 -45.27 -11.75
CA MET A 133 18.18 -45.86 -12.95
C MET A 133 19.02 -47.10 -12.63
N LEU A 134 19.78 -47.09 -11.53
CA LEU A 134 20.58 -48.25 -11.09
C LEU A 134 19.68 -49.41 -10.67
N ASP A 135 18.64 -49.17 -9.89
CA ASP A 135 17.68 -50.21 -9.49
C ASP A 135 16.95 -50.81 -10.70
N SER A 136 16.55 -49.96 -11.65
CA SER A 136 15.90 -50.39 -12.89
C SER A 136 16.83 -51.27 -13.74
N LYS A 137 18.08 -50.85 -13.94
CA LYS A 137 19.09 -51.63 -14.71
C LYS A 137 19.44 -52.95 -14.04
N ASN A 138 19.49 -52.99 -12.72
CA ASN A 138 19.81 -54.19 -11.95
C ASN A 138 18.62 -55.15 -11.79
N GLY A 139 17.44 -54.81 -12.32
CA GLY A 139 16.21 -55.60 -12.15
C GLY A 139 15.66 -55.58 -10.72
N ASN A 140 16.15 -54.69 -9.86
CA ASN A 140 15.69 -54.55 -8.48
C ASN A 140 14.49 -53.60 -8.42
N GLU A 141 13.31 -54.08 -8.84
CA GLU A 141 12.10 -53.24 -8.92
C GLU A 141 11.41 -52.99 -7.57
N LYS A 142 11.76 -53.75 -6.53
CA LYS A 142 11.10 -53.68 -5.21
C LYS A 142 11.16 -52.29 -4.56
N PRO A 143 12.32 -51.62 -4.48
CA PRO A 143 12.41 -50.29 -3.88
C PRO A 143 11.79 -49.19 -4.77
N LEU A 144 11.67 -49.42 -6.09
CA LEU A 144 10.98 -48.52 -7.03
C LEU A 144 9.46 -48.57 -6.86
N ARG A 145 8.92 -49.77 -6.64
CA ARG A 145 7.46 -50.01 -6.53
C ARG A 145 6.90 -49.83 -5.13
N SER A 146 7.74 -49.85 -4.10
CA SER A 146 7.29 -49.68 -2.72
C SER A 146 8.36 -49.05 -1.82
N ARG A 147 7.96 -47.97 -1.13
CA ARG A 147 8.75 -47.36 -0.04
C ARG A 147 9.03 -48.36 1.09
N SER A 148 8.06 -49.22 1.44
CA SER A 148 8.31 -50.24 2.47
C SER A 148 9.32 -51.28 2.00
N GLY A 149 9.34 -51.57 0.69
CA GLY A 149 10.34 -52.43 0.05
C GLY A 149 11.76 -51.89 0.22
N ASP A 150 11.96 -50.60 -0.04
CA ASP A 150 13.23 -49.89 0.14
C ASP A 150 13.72 -49.92 1.60
N LEU A 151 12.84 -49.59 2.56
CA LEU A 151 13.19 -49.60 3.99
C LEU A 151 13.56 -51.01 4.49
N VAL A 152 12.86 -52.04 4.02
CA VAL A 152 13.17 -53.44 4.37
C VAL A 152 14.52 -53.85 3.77
N GLN A 153 14.82 -53.43 2.54
CA GLN A 153 16.12 -53.71 1.90
C GLN A 153 17.26 -53.04 2.66
N ALA A 154 17.12 -51.77 3.04
CA ALA A 154 18.11 -51.05 3.83
C ALA A 154 18.32 -51.71 5.21
N LYS A 155 17.23 -52.11 5.88
CA LYS A 155 17.30 -52.83 7.16
C LYS A 155 18.02 -54.18 7.05
N ARG A 156 17.79 -54.94 5.97
CA ARG A 156 18.52 -56.19 5.70
C ARG A 156 20.01 -55.96 5.47
N ALA A 157 20.36 -54.87 4.79
CA ALA A 157 21.74 -54.44 4.58
C ALA A 157 22.39 -53.81 5.84
N LYS A 158 21.65 -53.68 6.95
CA LYS A 158 22.07 -52.98 8.18
C LYS A 158 22.51 -51.53 7.93
N THR A 159 21.94 -50.88 6.92
CA THR A 159 22.22 -49.48 6.56
C THR A 159 20.94 -48.64 6.62
N ALA A 160 21.08 -47.32 6.81
CA ALA A 160 19.96 -46.41 6.59
C ALA A 160 19.57 -46.36 5.11
N SER A 161 18.29 -46.15 4.80
CA SER A 161 17.86 -45.97 3.41
C SER A 161 18.36 -44.61 2.90
N LYS A 162 19.23 -44.66 1.88
CA LYS A 162 19.73 -43.47 1.18
C LYS A 162 18.60 -42.75 0.44
N ARG A 163 17.70 -43.51 -0.20
CA ARG A 163 16.51 -42.95 -0.89
C ARG A 163 15.61 -42.21 0.10
N ALA A 164 15.30 -42.81 1.26
CA ALA A 164 14.49 -42.16 2.28
C ALA A 164 15.15 -40.89 2.84
N HIS A 165 16.48 -40.90 2.99
CA HIS A 165 17.25 -39.73 3.42
C HIS A 165 17.19 -38.58 2.40
N ILE A 166 17.48 -38.86 1.12
CA ILE A 166 17.41 -37.87 0.03
C ILE A 166 16.00 -37.30 -0.11
N ILE A 167 14.96 -38.15 -0.09
CA ILE A 167 13.57 -37.67 -0.13
C ILE A 167 13.25 -36.78 1.07
N ASN A 168 13.74 -37.11 2.27
CA ASN A 168 13.52 -36.27 3.44
C ASN A 168 14.23 -34.91 3.30
N GLU A 169 15.46 -34.89 2.79
CA GLU A 169 16.21 -33.67 2.54
C GLU A 169 15.53 -32.79 1.47
N ILE A 170 15.07 -33.39 0.38
CA ILE A 170 14.25 -32.72 -0.65
C ILE A 170 13.02 -32.07 -0.01
N ARG A 171 12.29 -32.81 0.85
CA ARG A 171 11.10 -32.27 1.54
C ARG A 171 11.45 -31.04 2.39
N CYS A 172 12.54 -31.09 3.15
CA CYS A 172 12.98 -29.96 3.97
C CYS A 172 13.39 -28.75 3.11
N LYS A 173 14.18 -28.97 2.05
CA LYS A 173 14.63 -27.89 1.17
C LYS A 173 13.50 -27.29 0.32
N LEU A 174 12.54 -28.10 -0.14
CA LEU A 174 11.38 -27.62 -0.89
C LEU A 174 10.52 -26.66 -0.09
N VAL A 175 10.27 -26.94 1.20
CA VAL A 175 9.51 -26.02 2.06
C VAL A 175 10.20 -24.65 2.13
N ASN A 176 11.52 -24.63 2.36
CA ASN A 176 12.28 -23.38 2.41
C ASN A 176 12.31 -22.66 1.06
N TYR A 177 12.46 -23.41 -0.04
CA TYR A 177 12.45 -22.86 -1.39
C TYR A 177 11.11 -22.21 -1.73
N ASP A 178 10.00 -22.90 -1.47
CA ASP A 178 8.65 -22.41 -1.74
C ASP A 178 8.31 -21.18 -0.89
N GLU A 179 8.71 -21.18 0.38
CA GLU A 179 8.53 -20.04 1.28
C GLU A 179 9.30 -18.81 0.77
N ILE A 180 10.59 -18.96 0.48
CA ILE A 180 11.43 -17.85 0.00
C ILE A 180 10.92 -17.34 -1.35
N LEU A 181 10.51 -18.23 -2.25
CA LEU A 181 9.97 -17.85 -3.56
C LEU A 181 8.66 -17.07 -3.43
N SER A 182 7.76 -17.50 -2.54
CA SER A 182 6.52 -16.79 -2.24
C SER A 182 6.80 -15.41 -1.65
N LYS A 183 7.71 -15.31 -0.68
CA LYS A 183 8.11 -14.03 -0.06
C LYS A 183 8.83 -13.10 -1.03
N ALA A 184 9.67 -13.64 -1.92
CA ALA A 184 10.27 -12.87 -2.99
C ALA A 184 9.20 -12.31 -3.95
N ARG A 185 8.17 -13.09 -4.29
CA ARG A 185 7.04 -12.60 -5.08
C ARG A 185 6.27 -11.48 -4.36
N GLU A 186 5.95 -11.65 -3.08
CA GLU A 186 5.30 -10.62 -2.25
C GLU A 186 6.14 -9.34 -2.22
N LEU A 187 7.47 -9.44 -2.04
CA LEU A 187 8.38 -8.31 -2.04
C LEU A 187 8.44 -7.57 -3.38
N ASN A 188 8.47 -8.33 -4.49
CA ASN A 188 8.43 -7.76 -5.83
C ASN A 188 7.08 -7.13 -6.18
N ALA A 189 6.01 -7.48 -5.46
CA ALA A 189 4.71 -6.85 -5.62
C ALA A 189 4.59 -5.50 -4.90
N PHE A 190 5.52 -5.16 -3.99
CA PHE A 190 5.54 -3.82 -3.38
C PHE A 190 5.83 -2.76 -4.43
N GLN A 191 5.24 -1.58 -4.21
CA GLN A 191 5.47 -0.44 -5.09
C GLN A 191 6.84 0.15 -4.83
N ARG A 192 7.48 0.64 -5.89
CA ARG A 192 8.69 1.44 -5.77
C ARG A 192 8.34 2.84 -5.25
N PRO A 193 9.23 3.48 -4.47
CA PRO A 193 9.00 4.85 -4.03
C PRO A 193 8.90 5.80 -5.22
N SER A 194 8.03 6.80 -5.10
CA SER A 194 7.92 7.86 -6.11
C SER A 194 9.23 8.66 -6.20
N ARG A 195 9.47 9.33 -7.34
CA ARG A 195 10.67 10.17 -7.49
C ARG A 195 10.72 11.28 -6.43
N ARG A 196 9.56 11.83 -6.09
CA ARG A 196 9.40 12.86 -5.08
C ARG A 196 9.73 12.34 -3.68
N ASP A 197 9.15 11.21 -3.30
CA ASP A 197 9.35 10.63 -1.96
C ASP A 197 10.80 10.20 -1.76
N TYR A 198 11.40 9.58 -2.79
CA TYR A 198 12.82 9.24 -2.79
C TYR A 198 13.72 10.48 -2.62
N ARG A 199 13.43 11.57 -3.35
CA ARG A 199 14.19 12.83 -3.25
C ARG A 199 14.05 13.44 -1.86
N ASN A 200 12.85 13.50 -1.32
CA ASN A 200 12.60 14.01 0.03
C ASN A 200 13.35 13.19 1.08
N PHE A 201 13.31 11.85 0.96
CA PHE A 201 14.03 10.95 1.85
C PHE A 201 15.55 11.17 1.79
N ARG A 202 16.12 11.27 0.58
CA ARG A 202 17.54 11.61 0.37
C ARG A 202 17.93 12.97 0.91
N THR A 203 17.04 13.95 0.78
CA THR A 203 17.28 15.33 1.25
C THR A 203 17.28 15.36 2.78
N TRP A 204 16.37 14.63 3.42
CA TRP A 204 16.35 14.49 4.86
C TRP A 204 17.59 13.77 5.41
N PHE A 205 18.04 12.69 4.77
CA PHE A 205 19.29 12.02 5.13
C PHE A 205 20.50 12.95 5.01
N TYR A 206 20.59 13.70 3.90
CA TYR A 206 21.67 14.65 3.67
C TYR A 206 21.73 15.78 4.72
N ASN A 207 20.57 16.31 5.11
CA ASN A 207 20.47 17.42 6.07
C ASN A 207 20.63 16.95 7.52
N THR A 208 19.93 15.88 7.90
CA THR A 208 19.85 15.42 9.29
C THR A 208 21.04 14.55 9.68
N LYS A 209 21.62 13.82 8.70
CA LYS A 209 22.68 12.82 8.90
C LYS A 209 22.41 11.95 10.14
N PRO A 210 21.32 11.16 10.13
CA PRO A 210 20.91 10.42 11.30
C PRO A 210 21.91 9.33 11.69
N LEU A 211 22.71 8.81 10.75
CA LEU A 211 23.67 7.74 10.94
C LEU A 211 25.11 8.28 10.81
N THR A 212 26.04 7.70 11.56
CA THR A 212 27.46 8.13 11.56
C THR A 212 28.27 7.45 10.46
N ASN A 213 27.88 6.25 10.04
CA ASN A 213 28.64 5.43 9.10
C ASN A 213 28.03 5.49 7.70
N ASP A 214 28.82 5.95 6.73
CA ASP A 214 28.39 6.07 5.32
C ASP A 214 27.96 4.72 4.72
N SER A 215 28.52 3.60 5.19
CA SER A 215 28.10 2.27 4.70
C SER A 215 26.67 1.92 5.10
N GLU A 216 26.19 2.45 6.22
CA GLU A 216 24.81 2.25 6.69
C GLU A 216 23.82 3.13 5.92
N GLU A 217 24.26 4.22 5.29
CA GLU A 217 23.43 5.07 4.43
C GLU A 217 23.38 4.57 2.97
N GLU A 218 24.37 3.79 2.54
CA GLU A 218 24.53 3.33 1.15
C GLU A 218 23.28 2.62 0.58
N PHE A 219 22.46 1.98 1.42
CA PHE A 219 21.22 1.33 0.96
C PHE A 219 20.28 2.30 0.24
N ILE A 220 20.25 3.57 0.64
CA ILE A 220 19.38 4.60 0.05
C ILE A 220 19.89 4.99 -1.34
N MET A 221 21.16 4.77 -1.63
CA MET A 221 21.74 5.01 -2.95
C MET A 221 21.31 3.96 -3.97
N ARG A 222 20.91 2.76 -3.51
CA ARG A 222 20.46 1.64 -4.35
C ARG A 222 19.00 1.80 -4.76
N LYS A 223 18.69 2.83 -5.55
CA LYS A 223 17.33 3.22 -5.95
C LYS A 223 16.46 2.07 -6.50
N GLU A 224 17.04 1.16 -7.27
CA GLU A 224 16.34 0.03 -7.89
C GLU A 224 15.98 -1.09 -6.90
N ASP A 225 16.61 -1.12 -5.73
CA ASP A 225 16.42 -2.10 -4.66
C ASP A 225 15.55 -1.55 -3.52
N LEU A 226 14.90 -0.39 -3.72
CA LEU A 226 14.02 0.23 -2.72
C LEU A 226 12.56 -0.14 -2.96
N VAL A 227 11.88 -0.49 -1.87
CA VAL A 227 10.46 -0.80 -1.81
C VAL A 227 9.76 0.15 -0.86
N SER A 228 8.50 0.47 -1.15
CA SER A 228 7.63 1.25 -0.28
C SER A 228 6.54 0.35 0.31
N LEU A 229 6.34 0.45 1.62
CA LEU A 229 5.21 -0.24 2.31
C LEU A 229 3.88 0.47 2.10
N ARG A 230 3.87 1.58 1.36
CA ARG A 230 2.64 2.30 1.03
C ARG A 230 1.73 1.41 0.18
N HIS A 231 0.53 1.18 0.70
CA HIS A 231 -0.51 0.48 -0.03
C HIS A 231 -1.21 1.48 -0.94
N GLY A 232 -1.05 1.31 -2.26
CA GLY A 232 -1.72 2.12 -3.27
C GLY A 232 -1.11 3.51 -3.45
N ARG A 233 -0.50 3.74 -4.60
CA ARG A 233 -0.98 4.65 -5.67
C ARG A 233 -0.01 4.52 -6.85
N GLU A 234 -0.39 3.77 -7.89
CA GLU A 234 0.38 3.55 -9.14
C GLU A 234 0.44 4.81 -10.03
N TRP A 235 0.66 5.99 -9.45
CA TRP A 235 0.49 7.25 -10.17
C TRP A 235 1.81 7.78 -10.72
N SER A 236 2.70 6.90 -11.23
CA SER A 236 4.00 7.33 -11.73
C SER A 236 3.90 8.34 -12.90
N GLY A 237 2.85 8.23 -13.73
CA GLY A 237 2.61 9.15 -14.85
C GLY A 237 2.07 10.52 -14.42
N PHE A 238 1.07 10.56 -13.54
CA PHE A 238 0.47 11.81 -13.07
C PHE A 238 1.25 12.48 -11.93
N ASP A 239 2.12 11.75 -11.21
CA ASP A 239 2.95 12.31 -10.15
C ASP A 239 3.84 13.44 -10.66
N GLY A 240 4.39 13.34 -11.89
CA GLY A 240 5.15 14.44 -12.50
C GLY A 240 4.31 15.70 -12.78
N PHE A 241 3.05 15.52 -13.18
CA PHE A 241 2.12 16.63 -13.40
C PHE A 241 1.67 17.25 -12.07
N ILE A 242 1.32 16.42 -11.09
CA ILE A 242 1.01 16.87 -9.72
C ILE A 242 2.20 17.61 -9.12
N GLU A 243 3.41 17.07 -9.24
CA GLU A 243 4.62 17.69 -8.69
C GLU A 243 4.86 19.06 -9.33
N SER A 244 4.63 19.18 -10.64
CA SER A 244 4.71 20.46 -11.36
C SER A 244 3.62 21.44 -10.92
N CYS A 245 2.39 20.95 -10.74
CA CYS A 245 1.26 21.76 -10.28
C CYS A 245 1.45 22.21 -8.82
N LEU A 246 1.83 21.30 -7.92
CA LEU A 246 2.17 21.60 -6.53
C LEU A 246 3.33 22.58 -6.41
N ARG A 247 4.38 22.43 -7.24
CA ARG A 247 5.47 23.41 -7.29
C ARG A 247 4.97 24.80 -7.71
N ARG A 248 4.06 24.87 -8.68
CA ARG A 248 3.50 26.13 -9.17
C ARG A 248 2.55 26.78 -8.17
N VAL A 249 1.84 25.98 -7.38
CA VAL A 249 0.88 26.43 -6.36
C VAL A 249 1.55 26.55 -4.98
N HIS A 250 2.88 26.36 -4.87
CA HIS A 250 3.59 26.32 -3.59
C HIS A 250 3.64 27.71 -2.94
N CYS A 251 2.60 28.02 -2.17
CA CYS A 251 2.45 29.24 -1.39
C CYS A 251 2.24 28.87 0.09
N PRO A 252 2.52 29.76 1.06
CA PRO A 252 2.26 29.49 2.49
C PRO A 252 0.79 29.12 2.78
N LEU A 253 -0.13 29.48 1.89
CA LEU A 253 -1.55 29.08 1.90
C LEU A 253 -1.75 27.58 1.67
N THR A 254 -1.00 26.94 0.76
CA THR A 254 -1.12 25.49 0.55
C THR A 254 -0.64 24.74 1.78
N GLN A 255 0.40 25.23 2.45
CA GLN A 255 0.89 24.62 3.68
C GLN A 255 -0.17 24.67 4.79
N LYS A 256 -0.86 25.80 4.97
CA LYS A 256 -1.97 25.92 5.95
C LYS A 256 -3.20 25.08 5.58
N MET A 257 -3.47 24.90 4.29
CA MET A 257 -4.62 24.13 3.80
C MET A 257 -4.38 22.62 3.82
N PHE A 258 -3.15 22.16 3.57
CA PHE A 258 -2.83 20.74 3.40
C PHE A 258 -2.17 20.09 4.62
N ALA A 259 -1.73 20.86 5.62
CA ALA A 259 -1.23 20.32 6.89
C ALA A 259 -2.28 20.49 8.01
N THR A 260 -2.70 19.37 8.62
CA THR A 260 -3.53 19.39 9.84
C THR A 260 -2.70 19.92 11.01
N LYS A 261 -3.34 20.52 12.04
CA LYS A 261 -2.66 21.03 13.24
C LYS A 261 -1.76 19.96 13.89
N GLU A 262 -2.31 18.75 14.07
CA GLU A 262 -1.59 17.57 14.61
C GLU A 262 -0.34 17.20 13.79
N LEU A 263 -0.38 17.37 12.47
CA LEU A 263 0.71 17.02 11.59
C LEU A 263 1.84 18.05 11.61
N ARG A 264 1.50 19.30 11.96
CA ARG A 264 2.48 20.38 12.20
C ARG A 264 3.19 20.23 13.54
N GLU A 265 2.62 19.47 14.47
CA GLU A 265 3.24 19.18 15.78
C GLU A 265 4.26 18.05 15.71
N LYS A 266 4.28 17.26 14.62
CA LYS A 266 5.21 16.13 14.43
C LYS A 266 6.66 16.54 14.18
N THR A 267 6.93 17.79 13.79
CA THR A 267 8.28 18.28 13.48
C THR A 267 8.35 19.79 13.64
N SER A 268 9.45 20.26 14.24
CA SER A 268 9.79 21.67 14.42
C SER A 268 10.74 22.21 13.36
N ASP A 269 11.34 21.32 12.56
CA ASP A 269 12.28 21.66 11.50
C ASP A 269 11.60 22.32 10.27
N ASN A 270 12.15 23.45 9.84
CA ASN A 270 11.68 24.23 8.68
C ASN A 270 11.94 23.53 7.33
N CYS A 271 12.78 22.49 7.31
CA CYS A 271 13.17 21.81 6.07
C CYS A 271 12.27 20.62 5.70
N MET A 272 11.29 20.26 6.53
CA MET A 272 10.48 19.06 6.33
C MET A 272 8.98 19.34 6.44
N PHE A 273 8.29 19.26 5.30
CA PHE A 273 6.85 19.53 5.22
C PHE A 273 6.04 18.23 5.20
N TYR A 274 5.23 18.04 6.24
CA TYR A 274 4.23 17.00 6.29
C TYR A 274 2.96 17.45 5.56
N TYR A 275 2.39 16.58 4.72
CA TYR A 275 1.12 16.84 4.06
C TYR A 275 0.12 15.74 4.41
N SER A 276 -1.13 16.14 4.70
CA SER A 276 -2.21 15.17 4.90
C SER A 276 -2.48 14.45 3.58
N GLN A 277 -2.30 13.11 3.59
CA GLN A 277 -2.55 12.27 2.43
C GLN A 277 -3.98 12.50 1.93
N SER A 278 -4.99 12.38 2.79
CA SER A 278 -6.42 12.50 2.43
C SER A 278 -6.78 13.83 1.76
N ARG A 279 -6.14 14.94 2.16
CA ARG A 279 -6.38 16.26 1.52
C ARG A 279 -5.71 16.37 0.15
N ILE A 280 -4.51 15.81 0.00
CA ILE A 280 -3.87 15.70 -1.32
C ILE A 280 -4.74 14.85 -2.24
N GLU A 281 -5.27 13.71 -1.77
CA GLU A 281 -6.09 12.83 -2.61
C GLU A 281 -7.38 13.54 -3.07
N LYS A 282 -8.00 14.34 -2.19
CA LYS A 282 -9.18 15.16 -2.53
C LYS A 282 -8.84 16.28 -3.53
N LEU A 283 -7.74 17.02 -3.34
CA LEU A 283 -7.30 18.05 -4.28
C LEU A 283 -7.01 17.44 -5.66
N VAL A 284 -6.29 16.32 -5.66
CA VAL A 284 -5.99 15.57 -6.86
C VAL A 284 -7.28 15.15 -7.54
N GLY A 285 -8.25 14.57 -6.81
CA GLY A 285 -9.57 14.26 -7.35
C GLY A 285 -10.26 15.48 -7.98
N LEU A 286 -10.22 16.64 -7.33
CA LEU A 286 -10.79 17.89 -7.83
C LEU A 286 -10.13 18.39 -9.13
N ILE A 287 -8.79 18.33 -9.22
CA ILE A 287 -8.06 18.73 -10.44
C ILE A 287 -8.46 17.83 -11.60
N ILE A 288 -8.63 16.52 -11.35
CA ILE A 288 -8.99 15.54 -12.36
C ILE A 288 -10.42 15.76 -12.85
N THR A 289 -11.37 15.98 -11.94
CA THR A 289 -12.75 16.26 -12.32
C THR A 289 -12.86 17.56 -13.12
N LEU A 290 -12.11 18.60 -12.74
CA LEU A 290 -12.04 19.85 -13.49
C LEU A 290 -11.44 19.66 -14.89
N MET A 291 -10.34 18.91 -15.00
CA MET A 291 -9.71 18.63 -16.28
C MET A 291 -10.65 17.85 -17.22
N ILE A 292 -11.32 16.82 -16.72
CA ILE A 292 -12.32 16.06 -17.48
C ILE A 292 -13.47 16.97 -17.90
N PHE A 293 -13.99 17.80 -16.99
CA PHE A 293 -15.06 18.75 -17.31
C PHE A 293 -14.67 19.71 -18.45
N VAL A 294 -13.47 20.30 -18.38
CA VAL A 294 -12.96 21.18 -19.44
C VAL A 294 -12.85 20.43 -20.76
N LEU A 295 -12.31 19.21 -20.78
CA LEU A 295 -12.20 18.40 -21.99
C LEU A 295 -13.55 17.96 -22.58
N LEU A 296 -14.59 17.84 -21.76
CA LEU A 296 -15.95 17.55 -22.24
C LEU A 296 -16.64 18.78 -22.83
N VAL A 297 -16.47 19.95 -22.21
CA VAL A 297 -17.20 21.17 -22.59
C VAL A 297 -16.52 21.94 -23.73
N LEU A 298 -15.19 22.01 -23.73
CA LEU A 298 -14.42 22.81 -24.70
C LEU A 298 -14.71 22.46 -26.18
N PRO A 299 -14.81 21.17 -26.59
CA PRO A 299 -15.15 20.85 -27.98
C PRO A 299 -16.57 21.25 -28.35
N VAL A 300 -17.54 21.18 -27.43
CA VAL A 300 -18.92 21.64 -27.69
C VAL A 300 -18.92 23.15 -27.96
N VAL A 301 -18.19 23.92 -27.14
CA VAL A 301 -18.05 25.37 -27.33
C VAL A 301 -17.29 25.71 -28.62
N ALA A 302 -16.20 25.01 -28.91
CA ALA A 302 -15.43 25.21 -30.13
C ALA A 302 -16.30 24.97 -31.38
N MET A 303 -17.10 23.92 -31.37
CA MET A 303 -18.02 23.59 -32.47
C MET A 303 -19.17 24.60 -32.60
N TYR A 304 -19.68 25.12 -31.48
CA TYR A 304 -20.68 26.19 -31.50
C TYR A 304 -20.13 27.47 -32.15
N GLN A 305 -18.90 27.87 -31.82
CA GLN A 305 -18.30 29.07 -32.42
C GLN A 305 -18.03 28.90 -33.92
N LEU A 306 -17.52 27.74 -34.35
CA LEU A 306 -17.31 27.44 -35.77
C LEU A 306 -18.61 27.47 -36.58
N THR A 307 -19.69 26.94 -36.01
CA THR A 307 -21.00 26.93 -36.68
C THR A 307 -21.66 28.30 -36.69
N SER A 308 -21.46 29.13 -35.66
CA SER A 308 -22.12 30.43 -35.54
C SER A 308 -21.41 31.57 -36.29
N ILE A 309 -20.13 31.43 -36.64
CA ILE A 309 -19.29 32.55 -37.12
C ILE A 309 -18.59 32.25 -38.48
N GLY A 310 -18.43 30.99 -38.90
CA GLY A 310 -17.57 30.61 -40.03
C GLY A 310 -18.30 30.14 -41.30
N ASP A 311 -17.72 30.46 -42.46
CA ASP A 311 -18.13 30.00 -43.80
C ASP A 311 -18.11 28.45 -43.94
N ARG A 312 -19.02 27.94 -44.77
CA ARG A 312 -19.43 26.51 -44.90
C ARG A 312 -18.37 25.50 -45.39
N ASN A 313 -17.10 25.88 -45.55
CA ASN A 313 -16.00 24.92 -45.79
C ASN A 313 -15.58 24.13 -44.53
N SER A 314 -16.32 24.32 -43.43
CA SER A 314 -15.97 23.96 -42.04
C SER A 314 -16.18 22.50 -41.62
N THR A 315 -16.72 21.61 -42.47
CA THR A 315 -16.98 20.21 -42.05
C THR A 315 -15.69 19.42 -41.80
N PHE A 316 -14.67 19.62 -42.65
CA PHE A 316 -13.36 18.99 -42.45
C PHE A 316 -12.64 19.54 -41.20
N ASP A 317 -12.75 20.85 -40.94
CA ASP A 317 -12.20 21.48 -39.73
C ASP A 317 -12.92 21.00 -38.45
N ALA A 318 -14.24 20.87 -38.51
CA ALA A 318 -15.07 20.31 -37.43
C ALA A 318 -14.69 18.85 -37.11
N VAL A 319 -14.50 18.02 -38.14
CA VAL A 319 -14.01 16.64 -37.98
C VAL A 319 -12.60 16.62 -37.40
N GLY A 320 -11.71 17.51 -37.85
CA GLY A 320 -10.35 17.63 -37.30
C GLY A 320 -10.34 17.96 -35.80
N ILE A 321 -11.16 18.93 -35.39
CA ILE A 321 -11.33 19.32 -33.98
C ILE A 321 -11.85 18.16 -33.15
N LEU A 322 -12.84 17.42 -33.64
CA LEU A 322 -13.38 16.23 -32.97
C LEU A 322 -12.30 15.18 -32.73
N VAL A 323 -11.48 14.87 -33.75
CA VAL A 323 -10.40 13.90 -33.64
C VAL A 323 -9.37 14.36 -32.60
N VAL A 324 -8.95 15.63 -32.64
CA VAL A 324 -7.98 16.18 -31.69
C VAL A 324 -8.52 16.13 -30.27
N PHE A 325 -9.75 16.57 -30.01
CA PHE A 325 -10.32 16.55 -28.66
C PHE A 325 -10.61 15.14 -28.16
N THR A 326 -10.98 14.20 -29.03
CA THR A 326 -11.14 12.78 -28.68
C THR A 326 -9.81 12.15 -28.28
N LEU A 327 -8.72 12.48 -29.00
CA LEU A 327 -7.37 12.04 -28.65
C LEU A 327 -6.91 12.66 -27.33
N LEU A 328 -7.13 13.96 -27.12
CA LEU A 328 -6.79 14.64 -25.86
C LEU A 328 -7.58 14.07 -24.67
N PHE A 329 -8.87 13.80 -24.83
CA PHE A 329 -9.69 13.15 -23.82
C PHE A 329 -9.18 11.75 -23.48
N SER A 330 -8.88 10.93 -24.49
CA SER A 330 -8.36 9.58 -24.28
C SER A 330 -6.98 9.61 -23.61
N ALA A 331 -6.08 10.50 -24.05
CA ALA A 331 -4.77 10.69 -23.44
C ALA A 331 -4.90 11.16 -21.98
N ALA A 332 -5.75 12.14 -21.71
CA ALA A 332 -5.99 12.65 -20.37
C ALA A 332 -6.57 11.56 -19.45
N MET A 333 -7.60 10.83 -19.90
CA MET A 333 -8.14 9.69 -19.16
C MET A 333 -7.09 8.62 -18.89
N SER A 334 -6.29 8.23 -19.89
CA SER A 334 -5.25 7.21 -19.74
C SER A 334 -4.11 7.63 -18.81
N LEU A 335 -3.74 8.91 -18.79
CA LEU A 335 -2.62 9.40 -17.99
C LEU A 335 -3.04 9.74 -16.56
N VAL A 336 -4.29 10.12 -16.36
CA VAL A 336 -4.78 10.73 -15.12
C VAL A 336 -5.66 9.79 -14.31
N THR A 337 -6.29 8.80 -14.96
CA THR A 337 -7.18 7.85 -14.30
C THR A 337 -6.62 6.43 -14.32
N LYS A 338 -7.11 5.57 -13.41
CA LYS A 338 -6.82 4.14 -13.40
C LYS A 338 -7.75 3.35 -14.34
N ALA A 339 -8.27 3.99 -15.39
CA ALA A 339 -9.20 3.34 -16.28
C ALA A 339 -8.57 2.10 -16.91
N LYS A 340 -9.27 0.97 -16.81
CA LYS A 340 -8.86 -0.24 -17.52
C LYS A 340 -8.92 0.01 -19.02
N ARG A 341 -8.17 -0.78 -19.80
CA ARG A 341 -8.13 -0.64 -21.27
C ARG A 341 -9.54 -0.62 -21.88
N HIS A 342 -10.45 -1.49 -21.41
CA HIS A 342 -11.83 -1.52 -21.91
C HIS A 342 -12.68 -0.31 -21.46
N GLU A 343 -12.44 0.23 -20.26
CA GLU A 343 -13.12 1.44 -19.78
C GLU A 343 -12.70 2.66 -20.62
N LEU A 344 -11.41 2.74 -20.98
CA LEU A 344 -10.88 3.77 -21.87
C LEU A 344 -11.54 3.72 -23.26
N PHE A 345 -11.67 2.53 -23.84
CA PHE A 345 -12.33 2.35 -25.14
C PHE A 345 -13.81 2.71 -25.08
N GLY A 346 -14.54 2.24 -24.07
CA GLY A 346 -15.96 2.55 -23.91
C GLY A 346 -16.21 4.06 -23.74
N ALA A 347 -15.42 4.73 -22.91
CA ALA A 347 -15.55 6.17 -22.70
C ALA A 347 -15.16 6.99 -23.93
N SER A 348 -14.10 6.59 -24.66
CA SER A 348 -13.70 7.28 -25.90
C SER A 348 -14.76 7.12 -27.00
N ALA A 349 -15.37 5.92 -27.12
CA ALA A 349 -16.46 5.67 -28.06
C ALA A 349 -17.72 6.48 -27.71
N ALA A 350 -18.11 6.50 -26.44
CA ALA A 350 -19.26 7.29 -25.98
C ALA A 350 -19.04 8.80 -26.23
N TYR A 351 -17.84 9.30 -25.94
CA TYR A 351 -17.49 10.70 -26.19
C TYR A 351 -17.50 11.04 -27.69
N CYS A 352 -16.91 10.19 -28.52
CA CYS A 352 -16.95 10.34 -29.98
C CYS A 352 -18.39 10.36 -30.51
N ALA A 353 -19.25 9.44 -30.04
CA ALA A 353 -20.66 9.39 -30.44
C ALA A 353 -21.40 10.69 -30.10
N VAL A 354 -21.19 11.26 -28.92
CA VAL A 354 -21.77 12.55 -28.52
C VAL A 354 -21.33 13.65 -29.47
N LEU A 355 -20.03 13.78 -29.75
CA LEU A 355 -19.51 14.82 -30.64
C LEU A 355 -20.01 14.69 -32.09
N VAL A 356 -20.10 13.46 -32.61
CA VAL A 356 -20.63 13.19 -33.97
C VAL A 356 -22.11 13.56 -34.07
N VAL A 357 -22.93 13.23 -33.06
CA VAL A 357 -24.35 13.61 -33.02
C VAL A 357 -24.50 15.14 -32.99
N PHE A 358 -23.67 15.84 -32.23
CA PHE A 358 -23.66 17.31 -32.23
C PHE A 358 -23.37 17.87 -33.64
N ILE A 359 -22.36 17.36 -34.36
CA ILE A 359 -22.08 17.76 -35.76
C ILE A 359 -23.29 17.52 -36.65
N SER A 360 -23.90 16.34 -36.57
CA SER A 360 -25.03 15.99 -37.42
C SER A 360 -26.23 16.91 -37.19
N ASN A 361 -26.49 17.32 -35.95
CA ASN A 361 -27.59 18.24 -35.64
C ASN A 361 -27.33 19.65 -36.16
N PHE A 362 -26.11 20.17 -36.02
CA PHE A 362 -25.75 21.50 -36.54
C PHE A 362 -25.76 21.55 -38.07
N ASN A 363 -25.32 20.48 -38.75
CA ASN A 363 -25.33 20.41 -40.21
C ASN A 363 -26.76 20.32 -40.78
N ASN A 364 -27.70 19.70 -40.06
CA ASN A 364 -29.10 19.60 -40.48
C ASN A 364 -29.90 20.89 -40.26
N GLY A 365 -29.61 21.65 -39.19
CA GLY A 365 -30.28 22.92 -38.90
C GLY A 365 -29.93 24.08 -39.85
N ALA A 366 -28.86 23.95 -40.63
CA ALA A 366 -28.42 24.96 -41.60
C ALA A 366 -28.98 24.77 -43.02
N ASN A 367 -29.76 23.71 -43.26
CA ASN A 367 -30.35 23.36 -44.57
C ASN A 367 -31.86 23.71 -44.68
N HIS A 368 -32.40 24.40 -43.68
CA HIS A 368 -33.67 25.13 -43.73
C HIS A 368 -33.36 26.63 -43.61
#